data_AF-A0A6B9TDG7-F1
#
_entry.id   AF-A0A6B9TDG7-F1
#
_cell.length_a   1.000
_cell.length_b   1.000
_cell.length_c   1.000
_cell.angle_alpha   90.00
_cell.angle_beta   90.00
_cell.angle_gamma   90.00
#
_symmetry.space_group_name_H-M   'P 1'
#
loop_
_entity.id
_entity.type
_entity.pdbx_description
1 polymer ?
#
loop_
_entity_poly.entity_id
_entity_poly.type
_entity_poly.pdbx_seq_one_letter_code
_entity_poly.pdbx_strand_id
1 'polypeptide(L)'
;MKKTYMAGILLLLVGVVFASGCVSDTAPQEEKTVNVTDLKVVSEGYGLYSVSGKITALKDYGYLEMHLNWYDSEGNLLYENPLAWNTNNAKTGQTIKFKAEDYIDTGKPARVEILIYGTPFGGSESDLIYNNTIKV
;
A
#
# COMPACT_ATOMS: atom_id res chain seq x y z
N MET A 1 -8.68 85.96 6.16
CA MET A 1 -8.34 85.07 7.31
C MET A 1 -7.87 83.73 6.70
N LYS A 2 -6.59 83.37 6.81
CA LYS A 2 -6.02 82.34 7.74
C LYS A 2 -6.67 80.96 7.55
N LYS A 3 -6.02 79.79 7.44
CA LYS A 3 -4.63 79.27 7.42
C LYS A 3 -4.74 77.79 6.96
N THR A 4 -3.70 77.24 6.35
CA THR A 4 -3.44 75.79 6.18
C THR A 4 -2.99 75.12 7.50
N TYR A 5 -3.36 73.86 7.77
CA TYR A 5 -2.65 72.80 8.54
C TYR A 5 -3.37 71.45 8.25
N MET A 6 -2.75 70.44 7.62
CA MET A 6 -1.94 69.34 8.20
C MET A 6 -2.68 68.33 9.12
N ALA A 7 -2.69 67.08 8.66
CA ALA A 7 -2.40 65.81 9.34
C ALA A 7 -3.16 65.37 10.62
N GLY A 8 -3.63 64.12 10.60
CA GLY A 8 -4.02 63.29 11.75
C GLY A 8 -4.73 62.02 11.26
N ILE A 9 -4.02 61.01 10.78
CA ILE A 9 -3.67 59.76 11.50
C ILE A 9 -4.86 59.15 12.26
N LEU A 10 -5.38 58.04 11.72
CA LEU A 10 -5.64 56.85 12.55
C LEU A 10 -5.45 55.58 11.72
N LEU A 11 -4.22 55.08 11.75
CA LEU A 11 -3.91 53.67 11.59
C LEU A 11 -4.56 52.92 12.76
N LEU A 12 -5.29 51.82 12.53
CA LEU A 12 -5.11 50.54 13.24
C LEU A 12 -6.20 49.50 12.84
N LEU A 13 -5.69 48.37 12.35
CA LEU A 13 -6.09 46.98 12.65
C LEU A 13 -7.34 46.35 12.03
N VAL A 14 -7.04 45.42 11.11
CA VAL A 14 -7.35 43.98 11.21
C VAL A 14 -8.81 43.59 11.43
N GLY A 15 -9.42 43.11 10.34
CA GLY A 15 -10.61 42.28 10.34
C GLY A 15 -10.45 41.19 9.28
N VAL A 16 -9.88 40.07 9.71
CA VAL A 16 -9.72 38.83 8.96
C VAL A 16 -11.08 38.32 8.47
N VAL A 17 -11.21 38.00 7.18
CA VAL A 17 -12.21 37.03 6.72
C VAL A 17 -11.48 35.98 5.88
N PHE A 18 -11.18 34.87 6.56
CA PHE A 18 -10.83 33.59 5.97
C PHE A 18 -11.95 33.13 5.04
N ALA A 19 -11.71 33.14 3.73
CA ALA A 19 -12.45 32.31 2.79
C ALA A 19 -11.65 32.19 1.48
N SER A 20 -10.74 31.23 1.42
CA SER A 20 -10.42 30.59 0.15
C SER A 20 -10.14 29.13 0.43
N GLY A 21 -10.91 28.31 -0.28
CA GLY A 21 -11.26 26.95 0.04
C GLY A 21 -10.10 26.08 0.49
N CYS A 22 -10.37 25.27 1.51
CA CYS A 22 -9.80 23.94 1.58
C CYS A 22 -10.06 23.28 0.21
N VAL A 23 -9.01 23.18 -0.61
CA VAL A 23 -9.00 22.23 -1.71
C VAL A 23 -9.01 20.88 -1.02
N SER A 24 -10.16 20.21 -1.07
CA SER A 24 -10.24 18.81 -0.74
C SER A 24 -9.38 18.09 -1.76
N ASP A 25 -8.13 17.79 -1.41
CA ASP A 25 -7.29 16.85 -2.14
C ASP A 25 -7.98 15.48 -2.06
N THR A 26 -8.95 15.28 -2.94
CA THR A 26 -9.46 13.96 -3.25
C THR A 26 -8.35 13.31 -4.05
N ALA A 27 -7.42 12.65 -3.35
CA ALA A 27 -6.44 11.79 -4.00
C ALA A 27 -7.20 10.88 -4.99
N PRO A 28 -6.75 10.78 -6.26
CA PRO A 28 -7.37 9.87 -7.21
C PRO A 28 -7.42 8.49 -6.57
N GLN A 29 -8.61 7.94 -6.42
CA GLN A 29 -8.76 6.57 -5.96
C GLN A 29 -8.14 5.69 -7.04
N GLU A 30 -6.94 5.17 -6.76
CA GLU A 30 -6.21 4.34 -7.69
C GLU A 30 -7.09 3.15 -8.09
N GLU A 31 -7.32 2.98 -9.39
CA GLU A 31 -8.17 1.89 -9.88
C GLU A 31 -7.52 0.56 -9.51
N LYS A 32 -8.30 -0.33 -8.87
CA LYS A 32 -7.82 -1.68 -8.56
C LYS A 32 -7.48 -2.40 -9.86
N THR A 33 -6.24 -2.86 -9.98
CA THR A 33 -5.76 -3.55 -11.19
C THR A 33 -5.66 -5.08 -11.03
N VAL A 34 -5.74 -5.57 -9.79
CA VAL A 34 -5.95 -6.97 -9.43
C VAL A 34 -7.04 -7.11 -8.37
N ASN A 35 -7.67 -8.28 -8.32
CA ASN A 35 -8.54 -8.69 -7.22
C ASN A 35 -7.97 -9.95 -6.55
N VAL A 36 -7.72 -9.88 -5.25
CA VAL A 36 -7.14 -10.98 -4.47
C VAL A 36 -8.17 -11.50 -3.48
N THR A 37 -8.44 -12.80 -3.52
CA THR A 37 -9.47 -13.45 -2.70
C THR A 37 -8.97 -14.76 -2.10
N ASP A 38 -9.76 -15.30 -1.17
CA ASP A 38 -9.51 -16.59 -0.50
C ASP A 38 -8.13 -16.68 0.15
N LEU A 39 -7.62 -15.55 0.65
CA LEU A 39 -6.35 -15.48 1.33
C LEU A 39 -6.35 -16.32 2.60
N LYS A 40 -5.35 -17.18 2.74
CA LYS A 40 -5.14 -18.02 3.91
C LYS A 40 -3.66 -18.12 4.22
N VAL A 41 -3.33 -18.00 5.50
CA VAL A 41 -2.03 -18.36 6.05
C VAL A 41 -2.17 -19.61 6.90
N VAL A 42 -1.19 -20.50 6.82
CA VAL A 42 -1.12 -21.71 7.64
C VAL A 42 0.28 -21.87 8.18
N SER A 43 0.41 -22.12 9.48
CA SER A 43 1.65 -22.67 10.03
C SER A 43 1.68 -24.18 9.72
N GLU A 44 2.65 -24.60 8.93
CA GLU A 44 2.87 -26.00 8.56
C GLU A 44 3.76 -26.72 9.61
N GLY A 45 4.17 -26.00 10.66
CA GLY A 45 5.06 -26.48 11.71
C GLY A 45 6.54 -26.24 11.40
N TYR A 46 7.38 -26.36 12.43
CA TYR A 46 8.85 -26.26 12.30
C TYR A 46 9.33 -24.99 11.58
N GLY A 47 8.68 -23.84 11.81
CA GLY A 47 9.04 -22.58 11.17
C GLY A 47 8.57 -22.45 9.71
N LEU A 48 7.92 -23.46 9.14
CA LEU A 48 7.33 -23.38 7.80
C LEU A 48 5.94 -22.74 7.85
N TYR A 49 5.73 -21.76 6.98
CA TYR A 49 4.44 -21.08 6.81
C TYR A 49 4.06 -21.07 5.33
N SER A 50 2.78 -21.31 5.05
CA SER A 50 2.25 -21.22 3.69
C SER A 50 1.22 -20.09 3.58
N VAL A 51 1.33 -19.31 2.51
CA VAL A 51 0.34 -18.29 2.11
C VAL A 51 -0.29 -18.74 0.81
N SER A 52 -1.61 -18.78 0.75
CA SER A 52 -2.34 -19.20 -0.45
C SER A 52 -3.55 -18.32 -0.71
N GLY A 53 -4.01 -18.31 -1.96
CA GLY A 53 -5.20 -17.57 -2.36
C GLY A 53 -5.41 -17.60 -3.87
N LYS A 54 -6.18 -16.64 -4.34
CA LYS A 54 -6.47 -16.43 -5.77
C LYS A 54 -6.21 -14.99 -6.15
N ILE A 55 -5.58 -14.79 -7.31
CA ILE A 55 -5.38 -13.48 -7.93
C ILE A 55 -6.19 -13.49 -9.24
N THR A 56 -7.09 -12.53 -9.40
CA THR A 56 -7.78 -12.26 -10.68
C THR A 56 -7.23 -10.97 -11.27
N ALA A 57 -6.60 -11.06 -12.43
CA ALA A 57 -6.07 -9.90 -13.13
C ALA A 57 -7.22 -9.07 -13.75
N LEU A 58 -7.26 -7.77 -13.48
CA LEU A 58 -8.29 -6.86 -14.02
C LEU A 58 -7.80 -6.09 -15.26
N LYS A 59 -6.54 -6.31 -15.64
CA LYS A 59 -5.92 -5.94 -16.90
C LYS A 59 -4.89 -6.99 -17.31
N ASP A 60 -4.32 -6.88 -18.50
CA ASP A 60 -3.22 -7.74 -18.95
C ASP A 60 -1.91 -7.35 -18.26
N TYR A 61 -1.17 -8.35 -17.79
CA TYR A 61 0.17 -8.20 -17.22
C TYR A 61 1.18 -9.04 -17.96
N GLY A 62 2.33 -8.45 -18.29
CA GLY A 62 3.49 -9.22 -18.73
C GLY A 62 4.08 -10.06 -17.58
N TYR A 63 4.01 -9.53 -16.36
CA TYR A 63 4.54 -10.16 -15.16
C TYR A 63 3.72 -9.79 -13.93
N LEU A 64 3.61 -10.72 -13.00
CA LEU A 64 3.18 -10.46 -11.63
C LEU A 64 4.18 -11.12 -10.69
N GLU A 65 4.56 -10.44 -9.64
CA GLU A 65 5.29 -11.02 -8.51
C GLU A 65 4.67 -10.63 -7.18
N MET A 66 4.93 -11.46 -6.18
CA MET A 66 4.46 -11.30 -4.82
C MET A 66 5.64 -11.24 -3.87
N HIS A 67 5.63 -10.25 -2.98
CA HIS A 67 6.53 -10.21 -1.83
C HIS A 67 5.74 -10.54 -0.57
N LEU A 68 6.42 -11.14 0.40
CA LEU A 68 5.87 -11.42 1.72
C LEU A 68 6.77 -10.84 2.80
N ASN A 69 6.21 -9.99 3.66
CA ASN A 69 6.90 -9.48 4.84
C ASN A 69 6.23 -10.04 6.09
N TRP A 70 6.99 -10.73 6.92
CA TRP A 70 6.49 -11.40 8.11
C TRP A 70 6.84 -10.63 9.36
N TYR A 71 5.87 -10.45 10.24
CA TYR A 71 6.05 -9.66 11.46
C TYR A 71 5.61 -10.43 12.69
N ASP A 72 6.25 -10.14 13.82
CA ASP A 72 5.81 -10.61 15.13
C ASP A 72 4.58 -9.82 15.63
N SER A 73 4.13 -10.13 16.85
CA SER A 73 2.99 -9.47 17.49
C SER A 73 3.24 -8.03 17.91
N GLU A 74 4.50 -7.62 18.03
CA GLU A 74 4.90 -6.24 18.37
C GLU A 74 5.05 -5.38 17.11
N GLY A 75 5.06 -6.01 15.93
CA GLY A 75 5.19 -5.36 14.64
C GLY A 75 6.63 -5.31 14.14
N ASN A 76 7.57 -5.99 14.79
CA ASN A 76 8.94 -6.11 14.29
C ASN A 76 8.97 -7.05 13.08
N LEU A 77 9.76 -6.68 12.07
CA LEU A 77 9.99 -7.49 10.90
C LEU A 77 10.86 -8.70 11.27
N LEU A 78 10.38 -9.89 10.95
CA LEU A 78 11.08 -11.16 11.18
C LEU A 78 11.78 -11.67 9.92
N TYR A 79 11.13 -11.53 8.77
CA TYR A 79 11.57 -12.11 7.50
C TYR A 79 10.93 -11.38 6.32
N GLU A 80 11.69 -11.23 5.24
CA GLU A 80 11.25 -10.66 3.96
C GLU A 80 11.53 -11.68 2.85
N ASN A 81 10.52 -11.98 2.04
CA ASN A 81 10.66 -12.71 0.81
C ASN A 81 10.29 -11.80 -0.37
N PRO A 82 11.28 -11.24 -1.10
CA PRO A 82 11.04 -10.34 -2.22
C PRO A 82 10.60 -11.06 -3.50
N LEU A 83 10.43 -12.39 -3.48
CA LEU A 83 9.94 -13.15 -4.63
C LEU A 83 9.25 -14.45 -4.18
N ALA A 84 8.22 -14.30 -3.35
CA ALA A 84 7.48 -15.43 -2.78
C ALA A 84 6.68 -16.21 -3.84
N TRP A 85 6.21 -15.52 -4.87
CA TRP A 85 5.50 -16.12 -5.99
C TRP A 85 5.58 -15.20 -7.21
N ASN A 86 5.53 -15.78 -8.41
CA ASN A 86 5.44 -15.03 -9.65
C ASN A 86 4.70 -15.78 -10.76
N THR A 87 4.27 -15.03 -11.78
CA THR A 87 3.79 -15.60 -13.04
C THR A 87 4.06 -14.64 -14.21
N ASN A 88 4.16 -15.20 -15.40
CA ASN A 88 4.21 -14.44 -16.65
C ASN A 88 2.82 -14.39 -17.30
N ASN A 89 2.58 -13.35 -18.09
CA ASN A 89 1.48 -13.26 -19.06
C ASN A 89 0.07 -13.47 -18.47
N ALA A 90 -0.21 -12.92 -17.28
CA ALA A 90 -1.56 -12.98 -16.71
C ALA A 90 -2.54 -12.14 -17.53
N LYS A 91 -3.65 -12.75 -17.96
CA LYS A 91 -4.63 -12.10 -18.84
C LYS A 91 -5.80 -11.53 -18.06
N THR A 92 -6.38 -10.44 -18.58
CA THR A 92 -7.58 -9.83 -18.01
C THR A 92 -8.68 -10.87 -17.80
N GLY A 93 -9.26 -10.92 -16.60
CA GLY A 93 -10.27 -11.89 -16.18
C GLY A 93 -9.73 -13.26 -15.79
N GLN A 94 -8.44 -13.54 -15.95
CA GLN A 94 -7.84 -14.80 -15.55
C GLN A 94 -7.69 -14.85 -14.02
N THR A 95 -8.25 -15.89 -13.40
CA THR A 95 -8.02 -16.21 -12.00
C THR A 95 -6.91 -17.26 -11.87
N ILE A 96 -5.89 -16.94 -11.09
CA ILE A 96 -4.71 -17.78 -10.83
C ILE A 96 -4.70 -18.14 -9.35
N LYS A 97 -4.58 -19.44 -9.05
CA LYS A 97 -4.34 -19.90 -7.68
C LYS A 97 -2.85 -19.82 -7.39
N PHE A 98 -2.48 -19.32 -6.22
CA PHE A 98 -1.09 -19.28 -5.78
C PHE A 98 -0.93 -19.98 -4.44
N LYS A 99 0.29 -20.49 -4.22
CA LYS A 99 0.80 -20.93 -2.92
C LYS A 99 2.26 -20.50 -2.85
N ALA A 100 2.61 -19.78 -1.80
CA ALA A 100 3.97 -19.43 -1.43
C ALA A 100 4.29 -20.07 -0.08
N GLU A 101 5.55 -20.44 0.13
CA GLU A 101 6.03 -21.07 1.35
C GLU A 101 7.30 -20.36 1.81
N ASP A 102 7.35 -20.01 3.09
CA ASP A 102 8.50 -19.38 3.73
C ASP A 102 8.92 -20.17 4.96
N TYR A 103 10.23 -20.26 5.16
CA TYR A 103 10.83 -20.80 6.37
C TYR A 103 11.36 -19.66 7.24
N ILE A 104 10.85 -19.56 8.46
CA ILE A 104 11.11 -18.46 9.38
C ILE A 104 11.59 -19.05 10.71
N ASP A 105 12.86 -18.84 11.02
CA ASP A 105 13.52 -19.30 12.25
C ASP A 105 13.91 -18.16 13.21
N THR A 106 13.67 -16.91 12.80
CA THR A 106 14.01 -15.70 13.56
C THR A 106 12.98 -15.31 14.62
N GLY A 107 11.82 -15.96 14.64
CA GLY A 107 10.75 -15.67 15.61
C GLY A 107 9.43 -16.36 15.27
N LYS A 108 8.37 -15.96 15.98
CA LYS A 108 6.99 -16.44 15.72
C LYS A 108 6.19 -15.36 14.99
N PRO A 109 5.89 -15.54 13.69
CA PRO A 109 4.99 -14.66 12.98
C PRO A 109 3.60 -14.57 13.62
N ALA A 110 3.07 -13.35 13.67
CA ALA A 110 1.69 -13.04 14.04
C ALA A 110 0.88 -12.48 12.86
N ARG A 111 1.54 -11.92 11.86
CA ARG A 111 0.94 -11.42 10.63
C ARG A 111 1.91 -11.50 9.45
N VAL A 112 1.36 -11.52 8.25
CA VAL A 112 2.09 -11.38 6.99
C VAL A 112 1.48 -10.25 6.17
N GLU A 113 2.33 -9.39 5.64
CA GLU A 113 1.99 -8.42 4.61
C GLU A 113 2.25 -9.04 3.23
N ILE A 114 1.25 -8.94 2.36
CA ILE A 114 1.27 -9.47 1.00
C ILE A 114 1.27 -8.28 0.05
N LEU A 115 2.35 -8.17 -0.71
CA LEU A 115 2.56 -7.12 -1.70
C LEU A 115 2.57 -7.76 -3.08
N ILE A 116 1.88 -7.18 -4.06
CA ILE A 116 1.93 -7.66 -5.45
C ILE A 116 2.35 -6.51 -6.35
N TYR A 117 3.27 -6.82 -7.27
CA TYR A 117 3.80 -5.88 -8.25
C TYR A 117 3.46 -6.33 -9.68
N GLY A 118 3.25 -5.35 -10.56
CA GLY A 118 2.93 -5.57 -11.98
C GLY A 118 4.16 -5.69 -12.90
N THR A 119 5.36 -5.66 -12.34
CA THR A 119 6.65 -5.62 -13.05
C THR A 119 7.65 -6.58 -12.40
N PRO A 120 8.64 -7.10 -13.14
CA PRO A 120 9.70 -7.91 -12.56
C PRO A 120 10.61 -7.08 -11.65
N PHE A 121 11.05 -7.67 -10.53
CA PHE A 121 11.89 -7.00 -9.54
C PHE A 121 11.24 -5.70 -9.03
N GLY A 122 9.94 -5.76 -8.81
CA GLY A 122 9.18 -4.74 -8.11
C GLY A 122 9.76 -4.51 -6.71
N GLY A 123 9.40 -3.39 -6.11
CA GLY A 123 9.97 -2.94 -4.84
C GLY A 123 9.89 -1.44 -4.64
N SER A 124 9.47 -0.69 -5.67
CA SER A 124 9.05 0.70 -5.55
C SER A 124 7.56 0.80 -5.23
N GLU A 125 7.15 1.85 -4.51
CA GLU A 125 5.73 2.12 -4.24
C GLU A 125 4.92 2.35 -5.53
N SER A 126 5.53 2.89 -6.59
CA SER A 126 4.85 3.14 -7.86
C SER A 126 4.48 1.89 -8.64
N ASP A 127 5.11 0.76 -8.35
CA ASP A 127 4.83 -0.53 -9.02
C ASP A 127 3.87 -1.41 -8.21
N LEU A 128 3.55 -1.01 -6.98
CA LEU A 128 2.71 -1.76 -6.05
C LEU A 128 1.25 -1.68 -6.48
N ILE A 129 0.65 -2.83 -6.78
CA ILE A 129 -0.74 -2.92 -7.26
C ILE A 129 -1.69 -3.57 -6.26
N TYR A 130 -1.13 -4.11 -5.18
CA TYR A 130 -1.89 -4.69 -4.06
C TYR A 130 -1.05 -4.68 -2.80
N ASN A 131 -1.63 -4.23 -1.69
CA ASN A 131 -1.10 -4.40 -0.33
C ASN A 131 -2.23 -4.87 0.58
N ASN A 132 -2.02 -5.99 1.27
CA ASN A 132 -2.89 -6.42 2.35
C ASN A 132 -2.10 -7.15 3.44
N THR A 133 -2.49 -6.93 4.69
CA THR A 133 -1.93 -7.65 5.84
C THR A 133 -2.97 -8.58 6.43
N ILE A 134 -2.61 -9.83 6.66
CA ILE A 134 -3.47 -10.84 7.29
C ILE A 134 -2.79 -11.48 8.48
N LYS A 135 -3.59 -11.95 9.44
CA LYS A 135 -3.09 -12.65 10.64
C LYS A 135 -2.70 -14.08 10.29
N VAL A 136 -1.68 -14.57 10.99
CA VAL A 136 -1.24 -15.98 10.98
C VAL A 136 -2.07 -16.79 11.97
#